data_AF-A0A820KFG1-F1
#
_entry.id   AF-A0A820KFG1-F1
#
_cell.length_a   1.000
_cell.length_b   1.000
_cell.length_c   1.000
_cell.angle_alpha   90.00
_cell.angle_beta   90.00
_cell.angle_gamma   90.00
#
_symmetry.space_group_name_H-M   'P 1'
#
loop_
_entity.id
_entity.type
_entity.pdbx_description
1 polymer ?
#
loop_
_entity_poly.entity_id
_entity_poly.type
_entity_poly.pdbx_seq_one_letter_code
_entity_poly.pdbx_strand_id
1 'polypeptide(L)'
;MLFVLPLSISRIAQPLLVRQIILYIKDESGLPAYSGYLYSVALFIAVIVQASGQRQIIFRNTRVGMRISNALSSTIYKHLLTINTAALHKTTAAQTINLVANDANKFAELSMFMHVLLTVPLEAFSTFGLVWWTIGLPTLFGYAVLLLLIPIQFMFSKKFGRYRKATMACTDKRVQAINELVNGCQIIKMYNWEKAMEQRVLETRQQELSNVRKASSL
;
A
#
# COMPACT_ATOMS: atom_id res chain seq x y z
N MET A 1 13.96 6.38 13.45
CA MET A 1 13.91 5.90 14.85
C MET A 1 13.44 6.99 15.82
N LEU A 2 14.13 8.14 15.92
CA LEU A 2 13.86 9.15 16.97
C LEU A 2 12.41 9.69 17.03
N PHE A 3 11.71 9.80 15.90
CA PHE A 3 10.31 10.26 15.85
C PHE A 3 9.27 9.13 15.92
N VAL A 4 9.69 7.87 15.81
CA VAL A 4 8.78 6.71 15.82
C VAL A 4 8.30 6.41 17.24
N LEU A 5 9.21 6.46 18.23
CA LEU A 5 8.87 6.18 19.62
C LEU A 5 7.87 7.20 20.21
N PRO A 6 8.04 8.53 20.03
CA PRO A 6 7.04 9.50 20.50
C PRO A 6 5.67 9.33 19.82
N LEU A 7 5.65 8.95 18.54
CA LEU A 7 4.41 8.67 17.82
C LEU A 7 3.65 7.49 18.43
N SER A 8 4.35 6.37 18.65
CA SER A 8 3.75 5.17 19.23
C SER A 8 3.28 5.40 20.66
N ILE A 9 4.05 6.12 21.48
CA ILE A 9 3.64 6.50 22.85
C ILE A 9 2.37 7.36 22.81
N SER A 10 2.32 8.37 21.93
CA SER A 10 1.15 9.25 21.83
C SER A 10 -0.11 8.48 21.40
N ARG A 11 0.03 7.53 20.47
CA ARG A 11 -1.07 6.63 20.04
C ARG A 11 -1.62 5.79 21.18
N ILE A 12 -0.73 5.23 21.99
CA ILE A 12 -1.08 4.36 23.12
C ILE A 12 -1.67 5.18 24.29
N ALA A 13 -1.22 6.43 24.47
CA ALA A 13 -1.72 7.31 25.52
C ALA A 13 -3.18 7.74 25.30
N GLN A 14 -3.63 7.90 24.05
CA GLN A 14 -5.00 8.33 23.71
C GLN A 14 -6.11 7.48 24.36
N PRO A 15 -6.15 6.14 24.21
CA PRO A 15 -7.18 5.32 24.85
C PRO A 15 -7.10 5.36 26.38
N LEU A 16 -5.91 5.54 26.97
CA LEU A 16 -5.75 5.70 28.42
C LEU A 16 -6.31 7.03 28.92
N LEU A 17 -6.08 8.13 28.19
CA LEU A 17 -6.63 9.45 28.51
C LEU A 17 -8.16 9.44 28.38
N VAL A 18 -8.69 8.83 27.33
CA VAL A 18 -10.15 8.66 27.14
C VAL A 18 -10.73 7.82 28.29
N ARG A 19 -10.05 6.74 28.71
CA ARG A 19 -10.46 5.95 29.88
C ARG A 19 -10.54 6.80 31.14
N GLN A 20 -9.58 7.68 31.39
CA GLN A 20 -9.62 8.58 32.56
C GLN A 20 -10.75 9.61 32.48
N ILE A 21 -11.05 10.14 31.29
CA ILE A 21 -12.20 11.02 31.08
C ILE A 21 -13.51 10.27 31.37
N ILE A 22 -13.66 9.03 30.90
CA ILE A 22 -14.84 8.21 31.18
C ILE A 22 -14.98 7.92 32.67
N LEU A 23 -13.88 7.60 33.36
CA LEU A 23 -13.90 7.38 34.80
C LEU A 23 -14.27 8.66 35.55
N TYR A 24 -13.73 9.81 35.16
CA TYR A 24 -14.09 11.11 35.74
C TYR A 24 -15.59 11.44 35.58
N ILE A 25 -16.21 11.06 34.46
CA ILE A 25 -17.64 11.28 34.23
C ILE A 25 -18.49 10.28 35.02
N LYS A 26 -18.03 9.03 35.18
CA LYS A 26 -18.76 7.96 35.89
C LYS A 26 -18.64 8.05 37.40
N ASP A 27 -17.51 8.53 37.89
CA ASP A 27 -17.21 8.66 39.31
C ASP A 27 -17.69 10.04 39.74
N GLU A 28 -18.85 10.12 40.39
CA GLU A 28 -19.42 11.35 41.00
C GLU A 28 -18.61 11.83 42.23
N SER A 29 -17.30 11.54 42.23
CA SER A 29 -16.47 11.38 43.42
C SER A 29 -15.38 12.46 43.48
N GLY A 30 -15.71 13.62 44.04
CA GLY A 30 -14.79 14.52 44.77
C GLY A 30 -13.58 15.13 44.05
N LEU A 31 -13.31 14.81 42.79
CA LEU A 31 -12.17 15.35 42.03
C LEU A 31 -12.49 16.77 41.52
N PRO A 32 -11.55 17.74 41.64
CA PRO A 32 -11.76 19.10 41.17
C PRO A 32 -12.09 19.16 39.67
N ALA A 33 -12.97 20.08 39.27
CA ALA A 33 -13.36 20.31 37.86
C ALA A 33 -12.16 20.48 36.92
N TYR A 34 -11.06 21.02 37.42
CA TYR A 34 -9.80 21.20 36.68
C TYR A 34 -9.21 19.89 36.12
N SER A 35 -9.40 18.75 36.79
CA SER A 35 -8.83 17.46 36.36
C SER A 35 -9.42 16.99 35.02
N GLY A 36 -10.73 17.18 34.80
CA GLY A 36 -11.37 16.84 33.52
C GLY A 36 -10.89 17.70 32.36
N TYR A 37 -10.73 19.01 32.59
CA TYR A 37 -10.13 19.92 31.61
C TYR A 37 -8.68 19.52 31.29
N LEU A 38 -7.88 19.16 32.31
CA LEU A 38 -6.50 18.73 32.11
C LEU A 38 -6.39 17.49 31.22
N TYR A 39 -7.21 16.45 31.45
CA TYR A 39 -7.21 15.25 30.60
C TYR A 39 -7.63 15.54 29.16
N SER A 40 -8.60 16.44 28.97
CA SER A 40 -9.07 16.84 27.64
C SER A 40 -7.99 17.62 26.87
N VAL A 41 -7.30 18.56 27.53
CA VAL A 41 -6.17 19.30 26.97
C VAL A 41 -5.01 18.36 26.65
N ALA A 42 -4.70 17.41 27.54
CA ALA A 42 -3.67 16.40 27.30
C ALA A 42 -4.00 15.53 26.09
N LEU A 43 -5.26 15.13 25.91
CA LEU A 43 -5.71 14.37 24.74
C LEU A 43 -5.54 15.18 23.45
N PHE A 44 -5.93 16.46 23.46
CA PHE A 44 -5.75 17.36 22.32
C PHE A 44 -4.27 17.49 21.92
N ILE A 45 -3.39 17.71 22.89
CA ILE A 45 -1.93 17.77 22.67
C ILE A 45 -1.42 16.44 22.11
N ALA A 46 -1.84 15.30 22.67
CA ALA A 46 -1.44 13.98 22.20
C ALA A 46 -1.84 13.74 20.72
N VAL A 47 -3.03 14.19 20.30
CA VAL A 47 -3.47 14.10 18.90
C VAL A 47 -2.63 15.00 17.98
N ILE A 48 -2.31 16.22 18.39
CA ILE A 48 -1.45 17.13 17.61
C ILE A 48 -0.04 16.56 17.44
N VAL A 49 0.54 16.04 18.53
CA VAL A 49 1.87 15.42 18.51
C VAL A 49 1.88 14.19 17.60
N GLN A 50 0.85 13.35 17.68
CA GLN A 50 0.68 12.19 16.79
C GLN A 50 0.59 12.63 15.32
N ALA A 51 -0.29 13.58 14.99
CA ALA A 51 -0.49 14.04 13.62
C ALA A 51 0.80 14.66 13.03
N SER A 52 1.47 15.51 13.80
CA SER A 52 2.72 16.15 13.41
C SER A 52 3.85 15.12 13.22
N GLY A 53 3.99 14.19 14.17
CA GLY A 53 4.98 13.10 14.10
C GLY A 53 4.78 12.21 12.88
N GLN A 54 3.54 11.84 12.59
CA GLN A 54 3.21 11.02 11.42
C GLN A 54 3.54 11.75 10.11
N ARG A 55 3.21 13.04 9.99
CA ARG A 55 3.56 13.85 8.82
C ARG A 55 5.08 13.94 8.65
N GLN A 56 5.82 14.18 9.72
CA GLN A 56 7.28 14.29 9.67
C GLN A 56 7.95 12.96 9.29
N ILE A 57 7.43 11.81 9.75
CA ILE A 57 7.93 10.49 9.37
C ILE A 57 7.71 10.24 7.88
N ILE A 58 6.49 10.45 7.39
CA ILE A 58 6.18 10.26 5.97
C ILE A 58 7.08 11.16 5.11
N PHE A 59 7.15 12.44 5.46
CA PHE A 59 7.97 13.40 4.73
C PHE A 59 9.45 13.01 4.68
N ARG A 60 10.04 12.64 5.83
CA ARG A 60 11.44 12.20 5.89
C ARG A 60 11.66 10.90 5.09
N ASN A 61 10.76 9.93 5.21
CA ASN A 61 10.85 8.67 4.47
C ASN A 61 10.75 8.92 2.97
N THR A 62 9.82 9.75 2.50
CA THR A 62 9.72 10.12 1.08
C THR A 62 10.99 10.79 0.60
N ARG A 63 11.61 11.71 1.37
CA ARG A 63 12.91 12.29 1.00
C ARG A 63 14.02 11.24 0.89
N VAL A 64 14.10 10.32 1.85
CA VAL A 64 15.11 9.25 1.83
C VAL A 64 14.88 8.34 0.62
N GLY A 65 13.63 7.96 0.36
CA GLY A 65 13.24 7.18 -0.82
C GLY A 65 13.63 7.84 -2.14
N MET A 66 13.34 9.15 -2.29
CA MET A 66 13.76 9.91 -3.47
C MET A 66 15.28 9.98 -3.63
N ARG A 67 16.03 10.15 -2.53
CA ARG A 67 17.51 10.15 -2.57
C ARG A 67 18.06 8.79 -3.02
N ILE A 68 17.50 7.69 -2.50
CA ILE A 68 17.87 6.33 -2.90
C ILE A 68 17.58 6.13 -4.39
N SER A 69 16.39 6.50 -4.85
CA SER A 69 15.99 6.38 -6.25
C SER A 69 16.93 7.16 -7.18
N ASN A 70 17.20 8.44 -6.86
CA ASN A 70 18.11 9.26 -7.65
C ASN A 70 19.55 8.73 -7.65
N ALA A 71 20.04 8.23 -6.50
CA ALA A 71 21.37 7.65 -6.39
C ALA A 71 21.48 6.34 -7.21
N LEU A 72 20.46 5.49 -7.18
CA LEU A 72 20.38 4.28 -8.00
C LEU A 72 20.38 4.64 -9.48
N SER A 73 19.51 5.54 -9.92
CA SER A 73 19.45 5.99 -11.32
C SER A 73 20.78 6.59 -11.79
N SER A 74 21.42 7.43 -10.97
CA SER A 74 22.74 7.99 -11.30
C SER A 74 23.83 6.93 -11.37
N THR A 75 23.84 5.96 -10.45
CA THR A 75 24.86 4.90 -10.42
C THR A 75 24.71 3.96 -11.60
N ILE A 76 23.47 3.57 -11.93
CA ILE A 76 23.18 2.73 -13.11
C ILE A 76 23.59 3.47 -14.39
N TYR A 77 23.25 4.76 -14.50
CA TYR A 77 23.64 5.57 -15.66
C TYR A 77 25.17 5.67 -15.82
N LYS A 78 25.90 5.93 -14.73
CA LYS A 78 27.38 5.93 -14.75
C LYS A 78 27.94 4.57 -15.16
N HIS A 79 27.39 3.48 -14.63
CA HIS A 79 27.82 2.14 -14.98
C HIS A 79 27.60 1.82 -16.47
N LEU A 80 26.45 2.23 -17.03
CA LEU A 80 26.15 2.10 -18.46
C LEU A 80 27.18 2.80 -19.36
N LEU A 81 27.66 3.97 -18.96
CA LEU A 81 28.68 4.71 -19.71
C LEU A 81 30.07 4.05 -19.68
N THR A 82 30.31 3.16 -18.72
CA THR A 82 31.61 2.48 -18.54
C THR A 82 31.64 1.05 -19.06
N ILE A 83 30.49 0.48 -19.45
CA ILE A 83 30.41 -0.93 -19.84
C ILE A 83 30.91 -1.14 -21.28
N ASN A 84 31.59 -2.26 -21.53
CA ASN A 84 32.07 -2.62 -22.87
C ASN A 84 30.90 -2.95 -23.81
N THR A 85 31.03 -2.61 -25.09
CA THR A 85 30.01 -2.80 -26.14
C THR A 85 29.51 -4.25 -26.24
N ALA A 86 30.37 -5.24 -26.01
CA ALA A 86 29.97 -6.66 -25.99
C ALA A 86 28.99 -7.02 -24.86
N ALA A 87 29.15 -6.41 -23.68
CA ALA A 87 28.22 -6.58 -22.56
C ALA A 87 26.96 -5.71 -22.73
N LEU A 88 27.10 -4.54 -23.38
CA LEU A 88 25.98 -3.70 -23.78
C LEU A 88 25.07 -4.43 -24.79
N HIS A 89 25.61 -5.19 -25.74
CA HIS A 89 24.81 -5.98 -26.68
C HIS A 89 24.00 -7.10 -26.02
N LYS A 90 24.40 -7.60 -24.83
CA LYS A 90 23.63 -8.58 -24.06
C LYS A 90 22.45 -7.97 -23.31
N THR A 91 22.47 -6.66 -23.06
CA THR A 91 21.44 -5.95 -22.28
C THR A 91 20.78 -4.92 -23.18
N THR A 92 19.51 -5.09 -23.57
CA THR A 92 18.90 -4.13 -24.50
C THR A 92 18.84 -2.76 -23.84
N ALA A 93 19.28 -1.69 -24.51
CA ALA A 93 19.23 -0.33 -23.95
C ALA A 93 17.83 0.03 -23.40
N ALA A 94 16.78 -0.47 -24.04
CA ALA A 94 15.39 -0.36 -23.58
C ALA A 94 15.13 -1.03 -22.22
N GLN A 95 15.72 -2.19 -21.94
CA GLN A 95 15.59 -2.89 -20.65
C GLN A 95 16.24 -2.08 -19.53
N THR A 96 17.41 -1.48 -19.76
CA THR A 96 18.07 -0.67 -18.73
C THR A 96 17.37 0.66 -18.51
N ILE A 97 16.85 1.30 -19.56
CA ILE A 97 16.01 2.50 -19.41
C ILE A 97 14.77 2.18 -18.58
N ASN A 98 14.11 1.04 -18.81
CA ASN A 98 12.96 0.62 -18.03
C ASN A 98 13.32 0.35 -16.56
N LEU A 99 14.48 -0.27 -16.31
CA LEU A 99 14.98 -0.51 -14.96
C LEU A 99 15.25 0.79 -14.19
N VAL A 100 15.82 1.80 -14.85
CA VAL A 100 16.03 3.13 -14.25
C VAL A 100 14.70 3.89 -14.09
N ALA A 101 13.80 3.84 -15.07
CA ALA A 101 12.56 4.60 -15.05
C ALA A 101 11.51 4.03 -14.10
N ASN A 102 11.44 2.70 -13.96
CA ASN A 102 10.36 2.02 -13.25
C ASN A 102 10.85 1.40 -11.92
N ASP A 103 11.93 0.61 -11.95
CA ASP A 103 12.37 -0.13 -10.77
C ASP A 103 13.06 0.77 -9.73
N ALA A 104 13.85 1.77 -10.16
CA ALA A 104 14.47 2.71 -9.23
C ALA A 104 13.42 3.52 -8.46
N ASN A 105 12.28 3.85 -9.07
CA ASN A 105 11.17 4.56 -8.42
C ASN A 105 10.41 3.68 -7.41
N LYS A 106 10.41 2.36 -7.59
CA LYS A 106 9.81 1.43 -6.61
C LYS A 106 10.48 1.51 -5.24
N PHE A 107 11.76 1.84 -5.17
CA PHE A 107 12.44 2.07 -3.89
C PHE A 107 11.93 3.33 -3.17
N ALA A 108 11.53 4.37 -3.91
CA ALA A 108 10.91 5.54 -3.31
C ALA A 108 9.53 5.20 -2.73
N GLU A 109 8.73 4.43 -3.47
CA GLU A 109 7.44 3.90 -2.99
C GLU A 109 7.61 3.03 -1.74
N LEU A 110 8.55 2.08 -1.76
CA LEU A 110 8.82 1.18 -0.63
C LEU A 110 9.29 1.94 0.61
N SER A 111 10.14 2.95 0.45
CA SER A 111 10.67 3.76 1.55
C SER A 111 9.55 4.42 2.37
N MET A 112 8.43 4.78 1.73
CA MET A 112 7.27 5.33 2.42
C MET A 112 6.72 4.37 3.49
N PHE A 113 6.76 3.07 3.25
CA PHE A 113 6.21 2.04 4.14
C PHE A 113 7.23 1.41 5.09
N MET A 114 8.52 1.71 4.96
CA MET A 114 9.57 1.12 5.81
C MET A 114 9.32 1.29 7.32
N HIS A 115 8.78 2.43 7.74
CA HIS A 115 8.45 2.67 9.15
C HIS A 115 7.35 1.74 9.69
N VAL A 116 6.44 1.27 8.84
CA VAL A 116 5.31 0.40 9.22
C VAL A 116 5.82 -0.94 9.73
N LEU A 117 6.89 -1.48 9.14
CA LEU A 117 7.47 -2.77 9.50
C LEU A 117 7.91 -2.85 10.97
N LEU A 118 8.39 -1.74 11.52
CA LEU A 118 8.84 -1.67 12.92
C LEU A 118 7.75 -1.13 13.85
N THR A 119 6.95 -0.18 13.37
CA THR A 119 5.95 0.51 14.20
C THR A 119 4.75 -0.39 14.49
N VAL A 120 4.26 -1.15 13.51
CA VAL A 120 3.06 -1.98 13.67
C VAL A 120 3.25 -3.12 14.68
N PRO A 121 4.34 -3.91 14.64
CA PRO A 121 4.56 -4.94 15.67
C PRO A 121 4.66 -4.33 17.07
N LEU A 122 5.40 -3.23 17.22
CA LEU A 122 5.56 -2.55 18.50
C LEU A 122 4.22 -2.04 19.05
N GLU A 123 3.38 -1.44 18.20
CA GLU A 123 2.03 -0.99 18.57
C GLU A 123 1.12 -2.18 18.91
N ALA A 124 1.21 -3.29 18.17
CA ALA A 124 0.42 -4.49 18.41
C ALA A 124 0.75 -5.13 19.78
N PHE A 125 2.04 -5.32 20.09
CA PHE A 125 2.45 -5.87 21.39
C PHE A 125 2.08 -4.95 22.55
N SER A 126 2.26 -3.64 22.40
CA SER A 126 1.91 -2.68 23.44
C SER A 126 0.40 -2.64 23.70
N THR A 127 -0.40 -2.68 22.63
CA THR A 127 -1.86 -2.70 22.73
C THR A 127 -2.35 -4.02 23.33
N PHE A 128 -1.75 -5.16 22.96
CA PHE A 128 -2.04 -6.45 23.56
C PHE A 128 -1.79 -6.42 25.07
N GLY A 129 -0.63 -5.91 25.50
CA GLY A 129 -0.29 -5.79 26.93
C GLY A 129 -1.27 -4.91 27.71
N LEU A 130 -1.69 -3.78 27.14
CA LEU A 130 -2.69 -2.91 27.76
C LEU A 130 -4.05 -3.58 27.92
N VAL A 131 -4.56 -4.19 26.84
CA VAL A 131 -5.88 -4.84 26.88
C VAL A 131 -5.85 -6.04 27.82
N TRP A 132 -4.77 -6.82 27.78
CA TRP A 132 -4.53 -7.93 28.70
C TRP A 132 -4.56 -7.49 30.16
N TRP A 133 -3.93 -6.37 30.49
CA TRP A 133 -3.98 -5.84 31.86
C TRP A 133 -5.38 -5.40 32.29
N THR A 134 -6.20 -4.88 31.36
CA THR A 134 -7.56 -4.40 31.67
C THR A 134 -8.64 -5.48 31.72
N ILE A 135 -8.57 -6.50 30.84
CA ILE A 135 -9.64 -7.49 30.64
C ILE A 135 -9.15 -8.92 30.93
N GLY A 136 -7.84 -9.20 30.82
CA GLY A 136 -7.25 -10.51 31.07
C GLY A 136 -7.46 -11.50 29.93
N LEU A 137 -7.81 -12.74 30.28
CA LEU A 137 -7.92 -13.89 29.38
C LEU A 137 -8.78 -13.68 28.11
N PRO A 138 -9.92 -12.95 28.16
CA PRO A 138 -10.74 -12.69 26.98
C PRO A 138 -10.00 -12.00 25.82
N THR A 139 -8.91 -11.29 26.11
CA THR A 139 -8.05 -10.64 25.10
C THR A 139 -7.52 -11.62 24.05
N LEU A 140 -7.24 -12.87 24.44
CA LEU A 140 -6.72 -13.90 23.54
C LEU A 140 -7.71 -14.24 22.43
N PHE A 141 -9.00 -14.32 22.73
CA PHE A 141 -10.02 -14.61 21.71
C PHE A 141 -10.11 -13.48 20.68
N GLY A 142 -10.06 -12.22 21.13
CA GLY A 142 -10.04 -11.07 20.22
C GLY A 142 -8.82 -11.08 19.29
N TYR A 143 -7.62 -11.32 19.84
CA TYR A 143 -6.40 -11.43 19.04
C TYR A 143 -6.37 -12.68 18.16
N ALA A 144 -6.96 -13.79 18.57
CA ALA A 144 -7.10 -14.99 17.75
C ALA A 144 -7.94 -14.70 16.49
N VAL A 145 -9.04 -13.94 16.64
CA VAL A 145 -9.84 -13.49 15.49
C VAL A 145 -9.03 -12.57 14.58
N LEU A 146 -8.27 -11.61 15.13
CA LEU A 146 -7.39 -10.73 14.34
C LEU A 146 -6.33 -11.52 13.57
N LEU A 147 -5.71 -12.52 14.21
CA LEU A 147 -4.73 -13.39 13.57
C LEU A 147 -5.34 -14.26 12.47
N LEU A 148 -6.60 -14.70 12.63
CA LEU A 148 -7.35 -15.45 11.63
C LEU A 148 -7.75 -14.58 10.42
N LEU A 149 -7.96 -13.27 10.63
CA LEU A 149 -8.21 -12.33 9.53
C LEU A 149 -7.00 -12.17 8.61
N ILE A 150 -5.77 -12.32 9.09
CA ILE A 150 -4.54 -12.19 8.27
C ILE A 150 -4.52 -13.21 7.11
N PRO A 151 -4.63 -14.54 7.32
CA PRO A 151 -4.66 -15.50 6.23
C PRO A 151 -5.89 -15.34 5.34
N ILE A 152 -7.04 -14.94 5.89
CA ILE A 152 -8.23 -14.63 5.07
C ILE A 152 -7.92 -13.48 4.11
N GLN A 153 -7.42 -12.35 4.61
CA GLN A 153 -7.02 -11.21 3.78
C GLN A 153 -5.97 -11.60 2.72
N PHE A 154 -5.02 -12.47 3.08
CA PHE A 154 -4.04 -13.00 2.14
C PHE A 154 -4.68 -13.85 1.05
N MET A 155 -5.64 -14.72 1.39
CA MET A 155 -6.38 -15.53 0.42
C MET A 155 -7.19 -14.66 -0.54
N PHE A 156 -7.89 -13.64 -0.04
CA PHE A 156 -8.61 -12.66 -0.88
C PHE A 156 -7.64 -11.91 -1.80
N SER A 157 -6.53 -11.41 -1.25
CA SER A 157 -5.49 -10.71 -2.02
C SER A 157 -4.90 -11.58 -3.14
N LYS A 158 -4.65 -12.87 -2.87
CA LYS A 158 -4.15 -13.82 -3.87
C LYS A 158 -5.17 -14.09 -4.97
N LYS A 159 -6.45 -14.28 -4.62
CA LYS A 159 -7.54 -14.47 -5.60
C LYS A 159 -7.74 -13.21 -6.45
N PHE A 160 -7.77 -12.04 -5.82
CA PHE A 160 -7.85 -10.75 -6.51
C PHE A 160 -6.68 -10.57 -7.48
N GLY A 161 -5.45 -10.83 -7.03
CA GLY A 161 -4.26 -10.79 -7.88
C GLY A 161 -4.34 -11.73 -9.08
N ARG A 162 -4.89 -12.94 -8.92
CA ARG A 162 -5.13 -13.88 -10.02
C ARG A 162 -6.11 -13.33 -11.06
N TYR A 163 -7.26 -12.80 -10.63
CA TYR A 163 -8.22 -12.21 -11.56
C TYR A 163 -7.69 -10.94 -12.23
N ARG A 164 -6.94 -10.11 -11.49
CA ARG A 164 -6.28 -8.93 -12.05
C ARG A 164 -5.28 -9.31 -13.13
N LYS A 165 -4.45 -10.33 -12.89
CA LYS A 165 -3.50 -10.86 -13.88
C LYS A 165 -4.21 -11.40 -15.13
N ALA A 166 -5.30 -12.16 -14.95
CA ALA A 166 -6.09 -12.66 -16.09
C ALA A 166 -6.75 -11.52 -16.88
N THR A 167 -7.24 -10.47 -16.19
CA THR A 167 -7.81 -9.27 -16.82
C THR A 167 -6.77 -8.57 -17.69
N MET A 168 -5.54 -8.40 -17.18
CA MET A 168 -4.44 -7.80 -17.94
C MET A 168 -4.12 -8.61 -19.20
N ALA A 169 -4.02 -9.94 -19.10
CA ALA A 169 -3.77 -10.79 -20.26
C ALA A 169 -4.89 -10.70 -21.33
N CYS A 170 -6.16 -10.62 -20.93
CA CYS A 170 -7.26 -10.39 -21.87
C CYS A 170 -7.20 -8.98 -22.49
N THR A 171 -6.81 -7.98 -21.71
CA THR A 171 -6.65 -6.60 -22.18
C THR A 171 -5.57 -6.51 -23.25
N ASP A 172 -4.42 -7.17 -23.04
CA ASP A 172 -3.32 -7.21 -24.00
C ASP A 172 -3.77 -7.83 -25.34
N LYS A 173 -4.49 -8.95 -25.29
CA LYS A 173 -5.07 -9.59 -26.49
C LYS A 173 -6.06 -8.68 -27.21
N ARG A 174 -6.92 -7.97 -26.47
CA ARG A 174 -7.89 -7.02 -27.05
C ARG A 174 -7.17 -5.87 -27.75
N VAL A 175 -6.15 -5.29 -27.11
CA VAL A 175 -5.34 -4.21 -27.69
C VAL A 175 -4.59 -4.69 -28.93
N GLN A 176 -4.05 -5.91 -28.91
CA GLN A 176 -3.43 -6.52 -30.09
C GLN A 176 -4.42 -6.67 -31.26
N ALA A 177 -5.62 -7.20 -31.01
CA ALA A 177 -6.64 -7.36 -32.05
C ALA A 177 -7.08 -6.02 -32.66
N ILE A 178 -7.17 -4.96 -31.84
CA ILE A 178 -7.46 -3.60 -32.30
C ILE A 178 -6.30 -3.08 -33.18
N ASN A 179 -5.05 -3.30 -32.77
CA ASN A 179 -3.90 -2.90 -33.59
C ASN A 179 -3.87 -3.62 -34.94
N GLU A 180 -4.17 -4.92 -34.99
CA GLU A 180 -4.31 -5.68 -36.24
C GLU A 180 -5.41 -5.11 -37.13
N LEU A 181 -6.56 -4.75 -36.55
CA LEU A 181 -7.68 -4.13 -37.27
C LEU A 181 -7.27 -2.78 -37.87
N VAL A 182 -6.63 -1.90 -37.09
CA VAL A 182 -6.22 -0.56 -37.55
C VAL A 182 -5.17 -0.66 -38.65
N ASN A 183 -4.14 -1.50 -38.46
CA ASN A 183 -3.08 -1.67 -39.44
C ASN A 183 -3.57 -2.36 -40.73
N GLY A 184 -4.56 -3.25 -40.63
CA GLY A 184 -5.14 -4.00 -41.75
C GLY A 184 -6.40 -3.37 -42.37
N CYS A 185 -6.74 -2.13 -42.01
CA CYS A 185 -8.06 -1.53 -42.31
C CYS A 185 -8.44 -1.59 -43.79
N GLN A 186 -7.51 -1.30 -44.70
CA GLN A 186 -7.79 -1.32 -46.15
C GLN A 186 -8.17 -2.72 -46.66
N ILE A 187 -7.44 -3.76 -46.23
CA ILE A 187 -7.71 -5.15 -46.61
C ILE A 187 -9.04 -5.61 -46.01
N ILE A 188 -9.28 -5.30 -44.73
CA ILE A 188 -10.52 -5.66 -44.03
C ILE A 188 -11.75 -5.07 -44.74
N LYS A 189 -11.66 -3.80 -45.18
CA LYS A 189 -12.72 -3.16 -45.97
C LYS A 189 -12.89 -3.79 -47.34
N MET A 190 -11.78 -4.07 -48.05
CA MET A 190 -11.83 -4.68 -49.37
C MET A 190 -12.53 -6.05 -49.38
N TYR A 191 -12.37 -6.83 -48.30
CA TYR A 191 -12.99 -8.14 -48.14
C TYR A 191 -14.26 -8.15 -47.28
N ASN A 192 -14.77 -7.00 -46.85
CA ASN A 192 -15.93 -6.88 -45.93
C ASN A 192 -15.80 -7.71 -44.63
N TRP A 193 -14.58 -7.85 -44.10
CA TRP A 193 -14.29 -8.62 -42.87
C TRP A 193 -14.56 -7.86 -41.56
N GLU A 194 -15.16 -6.67 -41.63
CA GLU A 194 -15.38 -5.78 -40.48
C GLU A 194 -16.13 -6.48 -39.33
N LYS A 195 -17.25 -7.16 -39.63
CA LYS A 195 -18.04 -7.87 -38.62
C LYS A 195 -17.29 -9.02 -37.95
N ALA A 196 -16.48 -9.76 -38.71
CA ALA A 196 -15.68 -10.86 -38.16
C ALA A 196 -14.61 -10.34 -37.20
N MET A 197 -13.96 -9.22 -37.54
CA MET A 197 -12.97 -8.58 -36.67
C MET A 197 -13.62 -7.93 -35.44
N GLU A 198 -14.79 -7.30 -35.60
CA GLU A 198 -15.58 -6.78 -34.49
C GLU A 198 -15.92 -7.88 -33.50
N GLN A 199 -16.43 -9.02 -33.99
CA GLN A 199 -16.77 -10.16 -33.15
C GLN A 199 -15.55 -10.68 -32.38
N ARG A 200 -14.39 -10.79 -33.04
CA ARG A 200 -13.12 -11.18 -32.38
C ARG A 200 -12.74 -10.23 -31.23
N VAL A 201 -12.90 -8.91 -31.42
CA VAL A 201 -12.64 -7.92 -30.36
C VAL A 201 -13.67 -8.06 -29.22
N LEU A 202 -14.96 -8.22 -29.54
CA LEU A 202 -16.02 -8.38 -28.55
C LEU A 202 -15.85 -9.63 -27.69
N GLU A 203 -15.43 -10.76 -28.28
CA GLU A 203 -15.15 -11.99 -27.54
C GLU A 203 -14.04 -11.79 -26.50
N THR A 204 -12.93 -11.14 -26.87
CA THR A 204 -11.86 -10.81 -25.91
C THR A 204 -12.34 -9.85 -24.83
N ARG A 205 -13.21 -8.88 -25.18
CA ARG A 205 -13.80 -7.93 -24.23
C ARG A 205 -14.74 -8.62 -23.24
N GLN A 206 -15.54 -9.59 -23.67
CA GLN A 206 -16.43 -10.35 -22.78
C GLN A 206 -15.62 -11.16 -21.76
N GLN A 207 -14.52 -11.78 -22.18
CA GLN A 207 -13.61 -12.49 -21.26
C GLN A 207 -12.95 -11.54 -20.25
N GLU A 208 -12.50 -10.36 -20.70
CA GLU A 208 -11.97 -9.31 -19.84
C GLU A 208 -12.99 -8.90 -18.77
N LEU A 209 -14.22 -8.57 -19.19
CA LEU A 209 -15.32 -8.17 -18.31
C LEU A 209 -15.71 -9.27 -17.32
N SER A 210 -15.68 -10.54 -17.73
CA SER A 210 -15.93 -11.67 -16.84
C SER A 210 -14.91 -11.72 -15.69
N ASN A 211 -13.63 -11.50 -15.98
CA ASN A 211 -12.58 -11.45 -14.96
C ASN A 211 -12.70 -10.22 -14.06
N VAL A 212 -13.08 -9.06 -14.60
CA VAL A 212 -13.35 -7.85 -13.81
C VAL A 212 -14.52 -8.06 -12.85
N ARG A 213 -15.62 -8.67 -13.31
CA ARG A 213 -16.76 -9.00 -12.46
C ARG A 213 -16.38 -9.94 -11.32
N LYS A 214 -15.64 -11.01 -11.62
CA LYS A 214 -15.13 -11.95 -10.60
C LYS A 214 -14.21 -11.28 -9.58
N ALA A 215 -13.39 -10.32 -10.00
CA ALA A 215 -12.54 -9.55 -9.10
C ALA A 215 -13.34 -8.58 -8.22
N SER A 216 -14.45 -8.04 -8.73
CA SER A 216 -15.31 -7.09 -8.01
C SER A 216 -16.28 -7.77 -7.05
N SER A 217 -16.57 -9.06 -7.27
CA SER A 217 -17.44 -9.87 -6.41
C SER A 217 -16.68 -10.63 -5.30
N LEU A 218 -15.35 -10.46 -5.23
CA LEU A 218 -14.54 -10.92 -4.10
C LEU A 218 -14.62 -9.91 -2.97
#